data_AF-A0A373NG53-F1
#
_entry.id   AF-A0A373NG53-F1
#
_cell.length_a   1.000
_cell.length_b   1.000
_cell.length_c   1.000
_cell.angle_alpha   90.00
_cell.angle_beta   90.00
_cell.angle_gamma   90.00
#
_symmetry.space_group_name_H-M   'P 1'
#
loop_
_entity.id
_entity.type
_entity.pdbx_description
1 polymer ?
#
loop_
_entity_poly.entity_id
_entity_poly.type
_entity_poly.pdbx_seq_one_letter_code
_entity_poly.pdbx_strand_id
1 'polypeptide(L)'
;MPYACKISVGLKEIPSGSAFYSEYVFTCEDNGYGMTPEFVQRLFVPFERAEDERLKGIQGTGLGMVITKNILRMMIQPPVRALP
;
A
#
# COMPACT_ATOMS: atom_id res chain seq x y z
N MET A 1 -17.93 -12.42 -21.64
CA MET A 1 -17.22 -12.56 -20.36
C MET A 1 -17.43 -11.28 -19.56
N PRO A 2 -18.18 -11.27 -18.44
CA PRO A 2 -18.70 -10.02 -17.86
C PRO A 2 -17.98 -9.56 -16.57
N TYR A 3 -16.67 -9.78 -16.44
CA TYR A 3 -15.94 -9.27 -15.27
C TYR A 3 -15.04 -8.11 -15.69
N ALA A 4 -15.61 -6.90 -15.71
CA ALA A 4 -14.81 -5.68 -15.77
C ALA A 4 -14.05 -5.56 -14.44
N CYS A 5 -12.72 -5.54 -14.51
CA CYS A 5 -11.88 -5.20 -13.38
C CYS A 5 -12.20 -3.76 -12.97
N LYS A 6 -12.61 -3.56 -11.72
CA LYS A 6 -12.89 -2.26 -11.12
C LYS A 6 -11.81 -1.99 -10.10
N ILE A 7 -11.15 -0.85 -10.24
CA ILE A 7 -10.24 -0.29 -9.26
C ILE A 7 -10.84 1.04 -8.81
N SER A 8 -10.92 1.26 -7.50
CA SER A 8 -11.35 2.52 -6.90
C SER A 8 -10.30 3.05 -5.94
N VAL A 9 -10.09 4.37 -6.00
CA VAL A 9 -9.21 5.09 -5.08
C VAL A 9 -10.07 6.09 -4.30
N GLY A 10 -9.87 6.15 -2.99
CA GLY A 10 -10.53 7.06 -2.08
C GLY A 10 -9.52 7.86 -1.26
N LEU A 11 -9.92 9.08 -0.90
CA LEU A 11 -9.19 9.95 0.01
C LEU A 11 -10.19 10.47 1.05
N LYS A 12 -9.82 10.38 2.32
CA LYS A 12 -10.59 10.93 3.43
C LYS A 12 -9.67 11.58 4.44
N GLU A 13 -9.97 12.81 4.84
CA GLU A 13 -9.38 13.42 6.03
C GLU A 13 -10.07 12.86 7.28
N ILE A 14 -9.27 12.46 8.27
CA ILE A 14 -9.78 12.05 9.58
C ILE A 14 -9.35 13.08 10.63
N PRO A 15 -10.14 13.26 11.70
CA PRO A 15 -9.75 14.18 12.77
C PRO A 15 -8.37 13.81 13.31
N SER A 16 -7.42 14.72 13.22
CA SER A 16 -6.10 14.53 13.80
C SER A 16 -6.13 14.91 15.27
N GLY A 17 -5.41 14.16 16.10
CA GLY A 17 -5.19 14.53 17.52
C GLY A 17 -4.18 15.67 17.71
N SER A 18 -3.69 16.27 16.63
CA SER A 18 -2.59 17.25 16.61
C SER A 18 -3.04 18.55 15.95
N ALA A 19 -2.71 19.68 16.57
CA ALA A 19 -2.88 20.99 15.95
C ALA A 19 -1.89 21.27 14.81
N PHE A 20 -0.84 20.44 14.66
CA PHE A 20 0.25 20.66 13.70
C PHE A 20 0.24 19.71 12.51
N TYR A 21 -0.58 18.65 12.56
CA TYR A 21 -0.63 17.62 11.53
C TYR A 21 -2.08 17.33 11.15
N SER A 22 -2.34 17.12 9.86
CA SER A 22 -3.59 16.54 9.38
C SER A 22 -3.39 15.06 9.07
N GLU A 23 -4.39 14.25 9.37
CA GLU A 23 -4.37 12.81 9.10
C GLU A 23 -5.25 12.49 7.90
N TYR A 24 -4.68 11.80 6.91
CA TYR A 24 -5.38 11.41 5.68
C TYR A 24 -5.34 9.89 5.51
N VAL A 25 -6.48 9.32 5.13
CA VAL A 25 -6.64 7.92 4.76
C VAL A 25 -6.77 7.84 3.24
N PHE A 26 -5.82 7.17 2.61
CA PHE A 26 -5.87 6.79 1.21
C PHE A 26 -6.30 5.33 1.12
N THR A 27 -7.35 5.05 0.35
CA THR A 27 -7.87 3.70 0.13
C THR A 27 -7.70 3.34 -1.33
N CYS A 28 -7.10 2.19 -1.63
CA CYS A 28 -7.10 1.58 -2.96
C CYS A 28 -7.80 0.23 -2.85
N GLU A 29 -8.85 0.02 -3.64
CA GLU A 29 -9.66 -1.20 -3.65
C GLU A 29 -9.79 -1.71 -5.08
N ASP A 30 -9.67 -3.02 -5.26
CA ASP A 30 -9.91 -3.71 -6.52
C ASP A 30 -10.78 -4.95 -6.30
N ASN A 31 -11.46 -5.40 -7.36
CA ASN A 31 -12.24 -6.65 -7.39
C ASN A 31 -11.49 -7.79 -8.09
N GLY A 32 -10.17 -7.74 -8.10
CA GLY A 32 -9.32 -8.75 -8.72
C GLY A 32 -9.33 -10.08 -7.97
N TYR A 33 -8.40 -10.96 -8.33
CA TYR A 33 -8.30 -12.31 -7.76
C TYR A 33 -7.99 -12.35 -6.26
N GLY A 34 -7.65 -11.19 -5.67
CA GLY A 34 -7.23 -11.08 -4.29
C GLY A 34 -5.84 -11.69 -4.05
N MET A 35 -5.53 -11.88 -2.77
CA MET A 35 -4.26 -12.41 -2.30
C MET A 35 -4.54 -13.53 -1.29
N THR A 36 -3.68 -14.54 -1.24
CA THR A 36 -3.78 -15.56 -0.20
C THR A 36 -3.41 -14.95 1.16
N PRO A 37 -4.01 -15.41 2.28
CA PRO A 37 -3.67 -14.93 3.62
C PRO A 37 -2.17 -15.00 3.92
N GLU A 38 -1.48 -16.04 3.43
CA GLU A 38 -0.05 -16.26 3.62
C GLU A 38 0.77 -15.20 2.88
N PHE A 39 0.35 -14.80 1.67
CA PHE A 39 1.03 -13.76 0.91
C PHE A 39 0.80 -12.37 1.52
N VAL A 40 -0.39 -12.10 2.07
CA VAL A 40 -0.68 -10.83 2.77
C VAL A 40 0.31 -10.59 3.91
N GLN A 41 0.73 -11.63 4.63
CA GLN A 41 1.74 -11.52 5.70
C GLN A 41 3.13 -11.12 5.18
N ARG A 42 3.44 -11.45 3.93
CA ARG A 42 4.73 -11.16 3.28
C ARG A 42 4.67 -9.97 2.32
N LEU A 43 3.54 -9.28 2.22
CA LEU A 43 3.25 -8.22 1.25
C LEU A 43 4.30 -7.09 1.22
N PHE A 44 4.96 -6.82 2.34
CA PHE A 44 5.94 -5.75 2.51
C PHE A 44 7.39 -6.23 2.51
N VAL A 45 7.64 -7.49 2.20
CA VAL A 45 9.00 -8.02 2.07
C VAL A 45 9.52 -7.70 0.66
N PRO A 46 10.75 -7.15 0.53
CA PRO A 46 11.30 -6.79 -0.78
C PRO A 46 11.36 -7.98 -1.74
N PHE A 47 11.01 -7.74 -3.00
CA PHE A 47 11.05 -8.73 -4.09
C PHE A 47 10.09 -9.91 -3.95
N GLU A 48 9.30 -9.99 -2.89
CA GLU A 48 8.25 -11.01 -2.77
C GLU A 48 7.15 -10.80 -3.81
N ARG A 49 6.71 -11.92 -4.38
CA ARG A 49 5.64 -11.97 -5.38
C ARG A 49 4.70 -13.10 -5.04
N ALA A 50 3.41 -12.92 -5.28
CA ALA A 50 2.45 -14.00 -5.09
C ALA A 50 2.79 -15.16 -6.05
N GLU A 51 3.10 -16.32 -5.48
CA GLU A 51 3.34 -17.56 -6.23
C GLU A 51 1.99 -18.22 -6.54
N ASP A 52 1.31 -17.72 -7.57
CA ASP A 52 0.10 -18.34 -8.10
C ASP A 52 0.35 -18.69 -9.58
N GLU A 53 0.01 -19.92 -9.98
CA GLU A 53 0.08 -20.36 -11.37
C GLU A 53 -0.73 -19.47 -12.32
N ARG A 54 -1.78 -18.82 -11.80
CA ARG A 54 -2.62 -17.85 -12.52
C ARG A 54 -1.92 -16.52 -12.80
N LEU A 55 -0.83 -16.23 -12.08
CA LEU A 55 0.01 -15.04 -12.24
C LEU A 55 1.25 -15.31 -13.11
N LYS A 56 1.44 -16.56 -13.61
CA LYS A 56 2.50 -16.90 -14.57
C LYS A 56 2.37 -16.01 -15.81
N GLY A 57 3.30 -15.07 -15.96
CA GLY A 57 3.36 -14.14 -17.11
C GLY A 57 3.11 -12.67 -16.77
N ILE A 58 2.57 -12.35 -15.58
CA ILE A 58 2.48 -10.96 -15.13
C ILE A 58 3.88 -10.50 -14.73
N GLN A 59 4.36 -9.38 -15.28
CA GLN A 59 5.65 -8.80 -14.93
C GLN A 59 5.54 -7.90 -13.69
N GLY A 60 6.57 -7.92 -12.84
CA GLY A 60 6.64 -7.10 -11.64
C GLY A 60 7.85 -7.43 -10.79
N THR A 61 8.41 -6.43 -10.11
CA THR A 61 9.62 -6.59 -9.27
C THR A 61 9.31 -6.94 -7.82
N GLY A 62 8.04 -6.92 -7.40
CA GLY A 62 7.65 -7.08 -5.98
C GLY A 62 8.00 -5.86 -5.11
N LEU A 63 8.33 -4.72 -5.69
CA LEU A 63 8.79 -3.54 -4.93
C LEU A 63 7.70 -2.53 -4.58
N GLY A 64 6.55 -2.56 -5.26
CA GLY A 64 5.52 -1.51 -5.12
C GLY A 64 5.08 -1.28 -3.68
N MET A 65 4.72 -2.34 -2.94
CA MET A 65 4.28 -2.23 -1.55
C MET A 65 5.39 -1.83 -0.58
N VAL A 66 6.62 -2.26 -0.84
CA VAL A 66 7.80 -1.87 -0.04
C VAL A 66 8.06 -0.37 -0.17
N ILE A 67 7.99 0.16 -1.40
CA ILE A 67 8.12 1.60 -1.66
C ILE A 67 7.03 2.37 -0.93
N THR A 68 5.76 1.95 -1.04
CA THR A 68 4.64 2.58 -0.33
C THR A 68 4.87 2.63 1.18
N LYS A 69 5.30 1.53 1.79
CA LYS A 69 5.59 1.47 3.23
C LYS A 69 6.74 2.41 3.62
N ASN A 70 7.77 2.52 2.79
CA ASN A 70 8.89 3.42 3.05
C ASN A 70 8.48 4.89 2.98
N ILE A 71 7.65 5.27 2.00
CA ILE A 71 7.11 6.64 1.89
C ILE A 71 6.28 6.97 3.14
N LEU A 72 5.34 6.10 3.53
CA LEU A 72 4.53 6.30 4.73
C LEU A 72 5.41 6.43 5.98
N ARG A 73 6.44 5.58 6.10
CA ARG A 73 7.38 5.66 7.21
C ARG A 73 8.08 7.02 7.27
N MET A 74 8.50 7.58 6.12
CA MET A 74 9.14 8.90 6.04
C MET A 74 8.19 10.04 6.41
N MET A 75 6.92 9.95 6.05
CA MET A 75 5.91 10.99 6.35
C MET A 75 5.54 11.07 7.84
N ILE A 76 5.57 9.93 8.54
CA ILE A 76 5.16 9.83 9.95
C ILE A 76 6.35 10.05 10.90
N GLN A 77 7.59 10.18 10.38
CA GLN A 77 8.70 10.52 11.26
C GLN A 77 8.50 11.94 11.81
N PRO A 78 8.66 12.16 13.13
CA PRO A 78 8.81 13.51 13.63
C PRO A 78 9.98 14.16 12.88
N PRO A 79 9.89 15.47 12.56
CA PRO A 79 10.96 16.15 11.85
C PRO A 79 12.29 15.88 12.55
N VAL A 80 13.28 15.43 11.77
CA VAL A 80 14.63 15.13 12.25
C VAL A 80 15.25 16.43 12.73
N ARG A 81 15.03 16.76 14.01
CA ARG A 81 15.57 17.92 14.76
C ARG A 81 15.52 19.26 14.01
N ALA A 82 14.69 20.18 14.51
CA ALA A 82 15.19 21.55 14.66
C ALA A 82 16.42 21.46 15.56
N LEU A 83 17.61 21.54 14.97
CA LEU A 83 18.87 21.69 15.71
C LEU A 83 18.82 23.04 16.46
N PRO A 84 19.30 23.12 17.71
CA PRO A 84 19.73 24.40 18.25
C PRO A 84 20.90 24.97 17.42
#